data_AF-A0AAJ2AJQ9-F1
#
_entry.id   AF-A0AAJ2AJQ9-F1
#
_cell.length_a   1.000
_cell.length_b   1.000
_cell.length_c   1.000
_cell.angle_alpha   90.00
_cell.angle_beta   90.00
_cell.angle_gamma   90.00
#
_symmetry.space_group_name_H-M   'P 1'
#
loop_
_entity.id
_entity.type
_entity.pdbx_description
1 polymer ?
#
loop_
_entity_poly.entity_id
_entity_poly.type
_entity_poly.pdbx_seq_one_letter_code
_entity_poly.pdbx_strand_id
1 'polypeptide(L)'
;MSTSSVAISSSFPEMDELKAIRVAGGARFAWHTIGEVRAREHMFPILTAAIGSDDPQAPAIGFFGGVHGLECIGTQLVLEYMRALLRRLEWDDTLHHQLRAVRLIFMPIVNPGGMFARTRANPNGVDLMRNAPQSAEGRVPFLAGGQRIGPWLPWYRGPADGRMEVESAALLSVVEEQLMSRPLSFALDCHSGFGWDDSIWFPYARTERQMAHLPEMFLLKTMFEESYPHHGYAFEPQSHQYLLHGDLWDFAYDRSRAPNIFLPMTLELGSWRWIRKNPMQLFSRLGIFNPIKAHRTRRVLRRHPNFFDFLTRAAFSSRRWLPSGEFREDVLRRAREHWQRTALR
;
A
#
# COMPACT_ATOMS: atom_id res chain seq x y z
N MET A 1 -49.84 7.72 -1.82
CA MET A 1 -48.84 6.66 -1.60
C MET A 1 -47.80 6.78 -2.71
N SER A 2 -46.66 7.43 -2.42
CA SER A 2 -45.53 7.49 -3.35
C SER A 2 -44.44 6.61 -2.75
N THR A 3 -44.22 5.46 -3.37
CA THR A 3 -43.23 4.48 -2.97
C THR A 3 -41.83 5.08 -3.13
N SER A 4 -41.20 5.44 -2.01
CA SER A 4 -39.77 5.66 -1.93
C SER A 4 -39.07 4.39 -2.43
N SER A 5 -38.45 4.46 -3.61
CA SER A 5 -37.49 3.45 -4.02
C SER A 5 -36.33 3.51 -3.03
N VAL A 6 -36.30 2.58 -2.09
CA VAL A 6 -35.10 2.31 -1.30
C VAL A 6 -34.03 1.95 -2.31
N ALA A 7 -33.13 2.90 -2.61
CA ALA A 7 -31.93 2.59 -3.35
C ALA A 7 -31.23 1.52 -2.53
N ILE A 8 -31.23 0.29 -3.04
CA ILE A 8 -30.42 -0.79 -2.49
C ILE A 8 -28.98 -0.29 -2.68
N SER A 9 -28.43 0.33 -1.64
CA SER A 9 -27.03 0.70 -1.57
C SER A 9 -26.26 -0.60 -1.66
N SER A 10 -25.83 -0.97 -2.86
CA SER A 10 -24.86 -2.03 -3.05
C SER A 10 -23.67 -1.73 -2.13
N SER A 11 -23.42 -2.64 -1.23
CA SER A 11 -22.30 -2.57 -0.32
C SER A 11 -21.58 -3.90 -0.32
N PHE A 12 -20.37 -3.90 0.21
CA PHE A 12 -19.56 -5.10 0.42
C PHE A 12 -18.89 -4.98 1.79
N PRO A 13 -18.46 -6.10 2.40
CA PRO A 13 -18.07 -6.14 3.81
C PRO A 13 -17.06 -5.07 4.22
N GLU A 14 -16.02 -4.86 3.42
CA GLU A 14 -14.96 -3.88 3.68
C GLU A 14 -15.48 -2.44 3.58
N MET A 15 -16.40 -2.14 2.67
CA MET A 15 -17.04 -0.82 2.57
C MET A 15 -17.99 -0.56 3.74
N ASP A 16 -18.72 -1.58 4.21
CA ASP A 16 -19.56 -1.47 5.42
C ASP A 16 -18.71 -1.22 6.66
N GLU A 17 -17.58 -1.90 6.77
CA GLU A 17 -16.61 -1.67 7.84
C GLU A 17 -16.01 -0.26 7.79
N LEU A 18 -15.61 0.21 6.62
CA LEU A 18 -15.12 1.58 6.44
C LEU A 18 -16.16 2.62 6.84
N LYS A 19 -17.43 2.43 6.44
CA LYS A 19 -18.55 3.27 6.86
C LYS A 19 -18.73 3.25 8.39
N ALA A 20 -18.64 2.08 9.01
CA ALA A 20 -18.74 1.95 10.46
C ALA A 20 -17.58 2.67 11.19
N ILE A 21 -16.35 2.58 10.67
CA ILE A 21 -15.18 3.31 11.21
C ILE A 21 -15.37 4.81 11.05
N ARG A 22 -15.89 5.29 9.91
CA ARG A 22 -16.20 6.70 9.70
C ARG A 22 -17.20 7.24 10.73
N VAL A 23 -18.27 6.48 11.00
CA VAL A 23 -19.25 6.83 12.04
C VAL A 23 -18.62 6.83 13.42
N ALA A 24 -17.88 5.77 13.78
CA ALA A 24 -17.26 5.64 15.10
C ALA A 24 -16.12 6.64 15.35
N GLY A 25 -15.38 7.02 14.31
CA GLY A 25 -14.30 7.99 14.38
C GLY A 25 -14.79 9.42 14.55
N GLY A 26 -15.99 9.75 14.06
CA GLY A 26 -16.54 11.10 14.10
C GLY A 26 -15.54 12.13 13.57
N ALA A 27 -15.34 13.22 14.32
CA ALA A 27 -14.40 14.28 13.97
C ALA A 27 -12.91 13.95 14.22
N ARG A 28 -12.58 12.75 14.74
CA ARG A 28 -11.18 12.36 15.02
C ARG A 28 -10.38 12.09 13.74
N PHE A 29 -11.07 11.75 12.66
CA PHE A 29 -10.48 11.61 11.33
C PHE A 29 -11.01 12.73 10.43
N ALA A 30 -10.11 13.38 9.69
CA ALA A 30 -10.45 14.24 8.57
C ALA A 30 -10.74 13.36 7.35
N TRP A 31 -12.02 13.27 6.96
CA TRP A 31 -12.47 12.43 5.84
C TRP A 31 -12.67 13.26 4.57
N HIS A 32 -12.16 12.74 3.45
CA HIS A 32 -12.40 13.32 2.13
C HIS A 32 -12.81 12.25 1.11
N THR A 33 -13.67 12.64 0.17
CA THR A 33 -13.93 11.86 -1.05
C THR A 33 -13.02 12.42 -2.14
N ILE A 34 -12.09 11.61 -2.64
CA ILE A 34 -11.09 12.03 -3.64
C ILE A 34 -11.50 11.64 -5.06
N GLY A 35 -12.45 10.71 -5.20
CA GLY A 35 -13.00 10.32 -6.48
C GLY A 35 -14.20 9.39 -6.32
N GLU A 36 -14.81 9.03 -7.44
CA GLU A 36 -15.94 8.10 -7.49
C GLU A 36 -15.71 7.10 -8.63
N VAL A 37 -16.02 5.84 -8.36
CA VAL A 37 -15.88 4.73 -9.31
C VAL A 37 -17.25 4.16 -9.60
N ARG A 38 -17.60 4.08 -10.88
CA ARG A 38 -18.81 3.40 -11.32
C ARG A 38 -18.52 1.91 -11.56
N ALA A 39 -19.28 1.04 -10.90
CA ALA A 39 -19.28 -0.39 -11.18
C ALA A 39 -20.72 -0.86 -11.40
N ARG A 40 -21.05 -1.19 -12.66
CA ARG A 40 -22.42 -1.48 -13.11
C ARG A 40 -23.36 -0.29 -12.86
N GLU A 41 -24.44 -0.51 -12.11
CA GLU A 41 -25.44 0.49 -11.73
C GLU A 41 -25.07 1.23 -10.43
N HIS A 42 -23.90 0.91 -9.86
CA HIS A 42 -23.48 1.42 -8.56
C HIS A 42 -22.32 2.40 -8.70
N MET A 43 -22.28 3.36 -7.77
CA MET A 43 -21.23 4.35 -7.65
C MET A 43 -20.61 4.21 -6.26
N PHE A 44 -19.30 4.09 -6.20
CA PHE A 44 -18.55 3.92 -4.97
C PHE A 44 -17.57 5.08 -4.77
N PRO A 45 -17.56 5.73 -3.59
CA PRO A 45 -16.58 6.75 -3.29
C PRO A 45 -15.21 6.15 -3.02
N ILE A 46 -14.15 6.83 -3.47
CA ILE A 46 -12.78 6.63 -3.03
C ILE A 46 -12.56 7.57 -1.85
N LEU A 47 -12.41 7.00 -0.66
CA LEU A 47 -12.33 7.75 0.58
C LEU A 47 -10.91 7.79 1.12
N THR A 48 -10.54 8.93 1.68
CA THR A 48 -9.36 9.09 2.52
C THR A 48 -9.75 9.49 3.93
N ALA A 49 -8.92 9.10 4.89
CA ALA A 49 -9.01 9.54 6.27
C ALA A 49 -7.64 9.99 6.74
N ALA A 50 -7.54 11.11 7.45
CA ALA A 50 -6.30 11.57 8.05
C ALA A 50 -6.46 11.89 9.53
N ILE A 51 -5.40 11.69 10.32
CA ILE A 51 -5.33 12.06 11.74
C ILE A 51 -3.90 12.49 12.09
N GLY A 52 -3.79 13.35 13.10
CA GLY A 52 -2.51 13.84 13.62
C GLY A 52 -2.20 15.24 13.11
N SER A 53 -0.92 15.54 12.93
CA SER A 53 -0.45 16.88 12.61
C SER A 53 -0.90 17.35 11.23
N ASP A 54 -1.37 18.59 11.15
CA ASP A 54 -1.64 19.30 9.89
C ASP A 54 -0.43 20.14 9.43
N ASP A 55 0.64 20.22 10.23
CA ASP A 55 1.87 20.94 9.85
C ASP A 55 2.48 20.28 8.60
N PRO A 56 2.68 21.01 7.48
CA PRO A 56 3.31 20.46 6.28
C PRO A 56 4.78 20.03 6.50
N GLN A 57 5.44 20.50 7.57
CA GLN A 57 6.79 20.07 7.95
C GLN A 57 6.82 18.81 8.81
N ALA A 58 5.67 18.37 9.33
CA ALA A 58 5.57 17.12 10.05
C ALA A 58 5.77 15.92 9.11
N PRO A 59 6.52 14.87 9.50
CA PRO A 59 6.61 13.65 8.72
C PRO A 59 5.26 12.93 8.65
N ALA A 60 5.05 12.15 7.60
CA ALA A 60 3.78 11.46 7.37
C ALA A 60 3.92 10.00 6.96
N ILE A 61 2.87 9.22 7.23
CA ILE A 61 2.75 7.83 6.81
C ILE A 61 1.40 7.67 6.14
N GLY A 62 1.40 7.19 4.90
CA GLY A 62 0.21 6.74 4.20
C GLY A 62 0.07 5.22 4.26
N PHE A 63 -1.11 4.74 4.65
CA PHE A 63 -1.48 3.32 4.62
C PHE A 63 -2.53 3.09 3.54
N PHE A 64 -2.20 2.25 2.56
CA PHE A 64 -3.00 1.98 1.38
C PHE A 64 -3.39 0.51 1.33
N GLY A 65 -4.57 0.23 0.79
CA GLY A 65 -5.06 -1.13 0.62
C GLY A 65 -6.11 -1.22 -0.48
N GLY A 66 -6.30 -2.44 -0.98
CA GLY A 66 -7.33 -2.71 -1.97
C GLY A 66 -7.10 -2.01 -3.30
N VAL A 67 -5.84 -1.77 -3.69
CA VAL A 67 -5.48 -1.37 -5.06
C VAL A 67 -5.87 -2.49 -6.04
N HIS A 68 -5.60 -3.73 -5.66
CA HIS A 68 -6.21 -4.90 -6.28
C HIS A 68 -7.50 -5.29 -5.55
N GLY A 69 -8.63 -5.31 -6.26
CA GLY A 69 -9.93 -5.56 -5.62
C GLY A 69 -10.10 -6.96 -5.01
N LEU A 70 -9.31 -7.95 -5.44
CA LEU A 70 -9.31 -9.30 -4.88
C LEU A 70 -8.51 -9.44 -3.58
N GLU A 71 -7.62 -8.51 -3.28
CA GLU A 71 -6.67 -8.59 -2.17
C GLU A 71 -7.26 -7.94 -0.90
N CYS A 72 -8.46 -8.39 -0.52
CA CYS A 72 -9.25 -7.86 0.58
C CYS A 72 -8.49 -7.83 1.91
N ILE A 73 -7.55 -8.77 2.14
CA ILE A 73 -6.76 -8.82 3.38
C ILE A 73 -5.90 -7.56 3.59
N GLY A 74 -5.43 -6.91 2.52
CA GLY A 74 -4.68 -5.66 2.61
C GLY A 74 -5.57 -4.53 3.14
N THR A 75 -6.78 -4.39 2.59
CA THR A 75 -7.81 -3.49 3.11
C THR A 75 -8.17 -3.81 4.57
N GLN A 76 -8.38 -5.07 4.91
CA GLN A 76 -8.73 -5.48 6.27
C GLN A 76 -7.63 -5.10 7.28
N LEU A 77 -6.35 -5.21 6.91
CA LEU A 77 -5.24 -4.76 7.75
C LEU A 77 -5.32 -3.26 8.05
N VAL A 78 -5.58 -2.43 7.03
CA VAL A 78 -5.69 -0.98 7.18
C VAL A 78 -6.91 -0.63 8.05
N LEU A 79 -8.07 -1.24 7.79
CA LEU A 79 -9.31 -1.00 8.55
C LEU A 79 -9.17 -1.40 10.03
N GLU A 80 -8.57 -2.56 10.31
CA GLU A 80 -8.32 -3.02 11.68
C GLU A 80 -7.34 -2.10 12.41
N TYR A 81 -6.29 -1.62 11.73
CA TYR A 81 -5.39 -0.64 12.32
C TYR A 81 -6.11 0.68 12.64
N MET A 82 -6.97 1.19 11.76
CA MET A 82 -7.80 2.37 12.03
C MET A 82 -8.72 2.16 13.25
N ARG A 83 -9.37 1.00 13.37
CA ARG A 83 -10.19 0.65 14.55
C ARG A 83 -9.37 0.63 15.83
N ALA A 84 -8.21 -0.04 15.81
CA ALA A 84 -7.32 -0.11 16.95
C ALA A 84 -6.85 1.28 17.37
N LEU A 85 -6.54 2.15 16.40
CA LEU A 85 -6.12 3.52 16.65
C LEU A 85 -7.24 4.31 17.35
N LEU A 86 -8.49 4.23 16.86
CA LEU A 86 -9.63 4.88 17.53
C LEU A 86 -9.81 4.46 18.99
N ARG A 87 -9.61 3.17 19.30
CA ARG A 87 -9.68 2.67 20.68
C ARG A 87 -8.50 3.14 21.53
N ARG A 88 -7.29 3.19 20.95
CA ARG A 88 -6.11 3.68 21.65
C ARG A 88 -6.19 5.18 21.95
N LEU A 89 -6.86 5.98 21.11
CA LEU A 89 -7.09 7.40 21.41
C LEU A 89 -7.86 7.63 22.72
N GLU A 90 -8.55 6.63 23.26
CA GLU A 90 -9.27 6.75 24.53
C GLU A 90 -8.32 6.70 25.74
N TRP A 91 -7.09 6.20 25.62
CA TRP A 91 -6.22 5.93 26.78
C TRP A 91 -4.70 6.04 26.56
N ASP A 92 -4.21 6.11 25.32
CA ASP A 92 -2.77 6.05 24.99
C ASP A 92 -2.16 7.46 24.83
N ASP A 93 -1.61 8.01 25.92
CA ASP A 93 -0.93 9.32 25.90
C ASP A 93 0.29 9.36 24.98
N THR A 94 0.95 8.22 24.77
CA THR A 94 2.09 8.13 23.84
C THR A 94 1.61 8.33 22.41
N LEU A 95 0.51 7.69 22.03
CA LEU A 95 -0.13 7.91 20.73
C LEU A 95 -0.54 9.38 20.54
N HIS A 96 -1.18 9.99 21.54
CA HIS A 96 -1.55 11.42 21.47
C HIS A 96 -0.33 12.31 21.26
N HIS A 97 0.77 12.04 21.96
CA HIS A 97 2.01 12.79 21.77
C HIS A 97 2.62 12.58 20.38
N GLN A 98 2.60 11.34 19.87
CA GLN A 98 3.07 11.04 18.51
C GLN A 98 2.25 11.79 17.46
N LEU A 99 0.92 11.74 17.55
CA LEU A 99 0.01 12.36 16.58
C LEU A 99 0.11 13.88 16.54
N ARG A 100 0.64 14.54 17.57
CA ARG A 100 0.96 15.98 17.50
C ARG A 100 2.10 16.31 16.54
N ALA A 101 2.98 15.35 16.27
CA ALA A 101 4.21 15.56 15.49
C ALA A 101 4.26 14.74 14.20
N VAL A 102 3.32 13.82 13.96
CA VAL A 102 3.22 13.05 12.71
C VAL A 102 1.82 13.09 12.14
N ARG A 103 1.72 12.91 10.83
CA ARG A 103 0.45 12.75 10.12
C ARG A 103 0.27 11.31 9.66
N LEU A 104 -0.90 10.74 9.92
CA LEU A 104 -1.29 9.45 9.37
C LEU A 104 -2.38 9.68 8.32
N ILE A 105 -2.21 9.08 7.14
CA ILE A 105 -3.18 9.11 6.04
C ILE A 105 -3.58 7.68 5.71
N PHE A 106 -4.86 7.45 5.45
CA PHE A 106 -5.43 6.14 5.16
C PHE A 106 -6.20 6.19 3.85
N MET A 107 -5.93 5.24 2.96
CA MET A 107 -6.72 4.92 1.77
C MET A 107 -7.05 3.42 1.77
N PRO A 108 -8.04 2.98 2.56
CA PRO A 108 -8.22 1.55 2.83
C PRO A 108 -8.74 0.76 1.63
N ILE A 109 -9.43 1.42 0.70
CA ILE A 109 -10.04 0.84 -0.49
C ILE A 109 -9.78 1.77 -1.68
N VAL A 110 -8.70 1.52 -2.42
CA VAL A 110 -8.37 2.30 -3.62
C VAL A 110 -9.25 1.89 -4.82
N ASN A 111 -9.54 0.59 -4.97
CA ASN A 111 -10.33 0.03 -6.05
C ASN A 111 -11.67 -0.54 -5.56
N PRO A 112 -12.63 0.30 -5.15
CA PRO A 112 -13.91 -0.18 -4.62
C PRO A 112 -14.75 -0.91 -5.69
N GLY A 113 -14.63 -0.51 -6.96
CA GLY A 113 -15.33 -1.17 -8.06
C GLY A 113 -14.84 -2.59 -8.32
N GLY A 114 -13.53 -2.80 -8.32
CA GLY A 114 -12.92 -4.14 -8.43
C GLY A 114 -13.24 -5.02 -7.22
N MET A 115 -13.23 -4.46 -6.01
CA MET A 115 -13.60 -5.20 -4.80
C MET A 115 -15.06 -5.64 -4.82
N PHE A 116 -15.98 -4.75 -5.19
CA PHE A 116 -17.39 -5.08 -5.41
C PHE A 116 -17.57 -6.18 -6.48
N ALA A 117 -16.86 -6.06 -7.60
CA ALA A 117 -16.90 -7.04 -8.69
C ALA A 117 -16.13 -8.33 -8.41
N ARG A 118 -15.36 -8.40 -7.31
CA ARG A 118 -14.42 -9.48 -6.98
C ARG A 118 -13.42 -9.73 -8.11
N THR A 119 -12.82 -8.66 -8.62
CA THR A 119 -11.79 -8.67 -9.66
C THR A 119 -10.51 -8.01 -9.15
N ARG A 120 -9.35 -8.48 -9.63
CA ARG A 120 -8.06 -7.82 -9.37
C ARG A 120 -8.07 -6.41 -9.95
N ALA A 121 -8.43 -6.34 -11.23
CA ALA A 121 -8.56 -5.12 -11.99
C ALA A 121 -9.78 -4.29 -11.55
N ASN A 122 -9.78 -3.01 -11.93
CA ASN A 122 -10.91 -2.11 -11.76
C ASN A 122 -12.05 -2.44 -12.75
N PRO A 123 -13.21 -1.75 -12.71
CA PRO A 123 -14.34 -2.02 -13.59
C PRO A 123 -14.05 -1.90 -15.10
N ASN A 124 -13.02 -1.15 -15.49
CA ASN A 124 -12.57 -1.03 -16.88
C ASN A 124 -11.60 -2.16 -17.29
N GLY A 125 -11.37 -3.15 -16.42
CA GLY A 125 -10.46 -4.27 -16.66
C GLY A 125 -8.98 -3.90 -16.54
N VAL A 126 -8.66 -2.70 -16.04
CA VAL A 126 -7.29 -2.22 -15.86
C VAL A 126 -6.73 -2.66 -14.52
N ASP A 127 -5.53 -3.23 -14.54
CA ASP A 127 -4.75 -3.48 -13.33
C ASP A 127 -4.08 -2.17 -12.90
N LEU A 128 -4.50 -1.64 -11.75
CA LEU A 128 -4.04 -0.34 -11.27
C LEU A 128 -2.53 -0.32 -11.00
N MET A 129 -1.93 -1.44 -10.58
CA MET A 129 -0.47 -1.58 -10.42
C MET A 129 0.27 -1.84 -11.73
N ARG A 130 -0.41 -1.62 -12.87
CA ARG A 130 0.15 -1.61 -14.22
C ARG A 130 -0.24 -0.36 -15.01
N ASN A 131 -0.93 0.59 -14.37
CA ASN A 131 -1.61 1.70 -15.06
C ASN A 131 -0.78 2.99 -15.16
N ALA A 132 0.34 3.11 -14.44
CA ALA A 132 1.22 4.26 -14.62
C ALA A 132 1.79 4.29 -16.06
N PRO A 133 2.09 5.48 -16.62
CA PRO A 133 2.51 5.60 -18.02
C PRO A 133 3.88 4.97 -18.32
N GLN A 134 4.70 4.75 -17.28
CA GLN A 134 6.05 4.23 -17.41
C GLN A 134 6.08 2.78 -17.91
N SER A 135 7.14 2.44 -18.64
CA SER A 135 7.45 1.07 -19.06
C SER A 135 8.75 0.61 -18.40
N ALA A 136 8.84 -0.68 -18.10
CA ALA A 136 10.09 -1.29 -17.68
C ALA A 136 11.23 -1.05 -18.69
N GLU A 137 12.43 -0.83 -18.18
CA GLU A 137 13.66 -0.65 -18.95
C GLU A 137 14.25 -1.99 -19.44
N GLY A 138 13.90 -3.08 -18.76
CA GLY A 138 14.38 -4.43 -19.06
C GLY A 138 13.28 -5.43 -19.38
N ARG A 139 13.66 -6.71 -19.43
CA ARG A 139 12.72 -7.81 -19.73
C ARG A 139 11.73 -7.99 -18.58
N VAL A 140 10.45 -8.07 -18.93
CA VAL A 140 9.37 -8.39 -17.99
C VAL A 140 8.83 -9.81 -18.25
N PRO A 141 8.19 -10.47 -17.26
CA PRO A 141 7.47 -11.71 -17.49
C PRO A 141 6.41 -11.56 -18.59
N PHE A 142 6.33 -12.50 -19.53
CA PHE A 142 5.39 -12.43 -20.65
C PHE A 142 3.94 -12.32 -20.13
N LEU A 143 3.23 -11.28 -20.57
CA LEU A 143 1.91 -10.84 -20.09
C LEU A 143 1.88 -10.34 -18.63
N ALA A 144 2.41 -11.10 -17.67
CA ALA A 144 2.35 -10.78 -16.24
C ALA A 144 3.11 -9.51 -15.83
N GLY A 145 4.09 -9.10 -16.64
CA GLY A 145 4.77 -7.81 -16.55
C GLY A 145 3.89 -6.60 -16.85
N GLY A 146 2.68 -6.80 -17.38
CA GLY A 146 1.77 -5.74 -17.81
C GLY A 146 1.57 -5.75 -19.32
N GLN A 147 0.35 -6.04 -19.77
CA GLN A 147 0.01 -6.20 -21.19
C GLN A 147 -0.97 -5.12 -21.70
N ARG A 148 -1.02 -4.90 -23.02
CA ARG A 148 -1.98 -3.98 -23.69
C ARG A 148 -2.81 -4.63 -24.81
N ILE A 149 -2.88 -5.95 -24.84
CA ILE A 149 -3.72 -6.73 -25.77
C ILE A 149 -5.20 -6.44 -25.52
N GLY A 150 -5.63 -6.42 -24.26
CA GLY A 150 -7.00 -6.03 -23.92
C GLY A 150 -7.40 -6.24 -22.46
N PRO A 151 -8.52 -5.61 -22.04
CA PRO A 151 -9.02 -5.62 -20.65
C PRO A 151 -9.59 -6.97 -20.17
N TRP A 152 -9.81 -7.92 -21.08
CA TRP A 152 -10.28 -9.27 -20.72
C TRP A 152 -9.14 -10.19 -20.23
N LEU A 153 -7.87 -9.78 -20.41
CA LEU A 153 -6.70 -10.50 -19.92
C LEU A 153 -6.18 -9.85 -18.63
N PRO A 154 -5.64 -10.64 -17.68
CA PRO A 154 -5.03 -10.08 -16.47
C PRO A 154 -3.86 -9.13 -16.78
N TRP A 155 -3.52 -8.29 -15.80
CA TRP A 155 -2.43 -7.31 -15.89
C TRP A 155 -2.54 -6.33 -17.06
N TYR A 156 -3.75 -6.02 -17.52
CA TYR A 156 -3.98 -5.01 -18.55
C TYR A 156 -3.59 -3.61 -18.04
N ARG A 157 -2.76 -2.89 -18.79
CA ARG A 157 -2.22 -1.57 -18.42
C ARG A 157 -3.19 -0.40 -18.66
N GLY A 158 -4.30 -0.64 -19.38
CA GLY A 158 -5.14 0.41 -19.93
C GLY A 158 -4.75 0.79 -21.37
N PRO A 159 -5.34 1.86 -21.92
CA PRO A 159 -5.03 2.39 -23.25
C PRO A 159 -3.61 2.98 -23.32
N ALA A 160 -3.01 2.95 -24.52
CA ALA A 160 -1.62 3.39 -24.74
C ALA A 160 -1.43 4.91 -24.72
N ASP A 161 -2.52 5.68 -24.63
CA ASP A 161 -2.53 7.15 -24.53
C ASP A 161 -1.96 7.68 -23.21
N GLY A 162 -1.64 6.79 -22.26
CA GLY A 162 -1.09 7.16 -20.96
C GLY A 162 -2.14 7.67 -19.98
N ARG A 163 -3.43 7.59 -20.32
CA ARG A 163 -4.51 7.97 -19.42
C ARG A 163 -4.57 6.99 -18.24
N MET A 164 -4.42 7.54 -17.04
CA MET A 164 -4.62 6.77 -15.82
C MET A 164 -6.11 6.67 -15.49
N GLU A 165 -6.46 5.56 -14.85
CA GLU A 165 -7.78 5.32 -14.28
C GLU A 165 -8.02 6.28 -13.11
N VAL A 166 -9.30 6.55 -12.82
CA VAL A 166 -9.69 7.51 -11.77
C VAL A 166 -9.12 7.11 -10.40
N GLU A 167 -9.04 5.80 -10.13
CA GLU A 167 -8.46 5.26 -8.89
C GLU A 167 -6.96 5.54 -8.78
N SER A 168 -6.21 5.29 -9.85
CA SER A 168 -4.77 5.56 -9.92
C SER A 168 -4.49 7.07 -9.79
N ALA A 169 -5.27 7.91 -10.48
CA ALA A 169 -5.14 9.36 -10.36
C ALA A 169 -5.49 9.87 -8.95
N ALA A 170 -6.54 9.34 -8.33
CA ALA A 170 -6.93 9.70 -6.96
C ALA A 170 -5.84 9.32 -5.94
N LEU A 171 -5.27 8.12 -6.03
CA LEU A 171 -4.16 7.69 -5.18
C LEU A 171 -2.96 8.62 -5.35
N LEU A 172 -2.53 8.88 -6.58
CA LEU A 172 -1.37 9.71 -6.86
C LEU A 172 -1.57 11.16 -6.41
N SER A 173 -2.78 11.71 -6.55
CA SER A 173 -3.12 13.04 -6.04
C SER A 173 -2.91 13.14 -4.52
N VAL A 174 -3.35 12.12 -3.77
CA VAL A 174 -3.18 12.09 -2.30
C VAL A 174 -1.70 11.95 -1.95
N VAL A 175 -0.97 11.08 -2.64
CA VAL A 175 0.47 10.87 -2.41
C VAL A 175 1.25 12.16 -2.70
N GLU A 176 0.96 12.85 -3.80
CA GLU A 176 1.61 14.11 -4.17
C GLU A 176 1.35 15.21 -3.14
N GLU A 177 0.08 15.39 -2.74
CA GLU A 177 -0.32 16.46 -1.82
C GLU A 177 0.11 16.18 -0.38
N GLN A 178 -0.09 14.96 0.10
CA GLN A 178 -0.02 14.63 1.53
C GLN A 178 1.27 13.94 1.95
N LEU A 179 2.04 13.34 1.02
CA LEU A 179 3.27 12.61 1.34
C LEU A 179 4.51 13.23 0.69
N MET A 180 4.54 13.35 -0.65
CA MET A 180 5.74 13.79 -1.39
C MET A 180 6.13 15.25 -1.10
N SER A 181 5.20 16.06 -0.61
CA SER A 181 5.40 17.46 -0.24
C SER A 181 6.13 17.65 1.10
N ARG A 182 6.28 16.58 1.91
CA ARG A 182 6.80 16.63 3.28
C ARG A 182 8.29 16.29 3.35
N PRO A 183 9.02 16.79 4.37
CA PRO A 183 10.45 16.50 4.51
C PRO A 183 10.78 15.00 4.59
N LEU A 184 9.92 14.23 5.26
CA LEU A 184 9.96 12.77 5.29
C LEU A 184 8.56 12.20 5.18
N SER A 185 8.37 11.22 4.31
CA SER A 185 7.13 10.46 4.27
C SER A 185 7.34 9.00 3.87
N PHE A 186 6.44 8.15 4.37
CA PHE A 186 6.34 6.75 4.00
C PHE A 186 5.00 6.50 3.31
N ALA A 187 4.98 5.63 2.31
CA ALA A 187 3.75 4.98 1.85
C ALA A 187 3.88 3.48 2.07
N LEU A 188 2.88 2.85 2.67
CA LEU A 188 2.81 1.41 2.82
C LEU A 188 1.54 0.90 2.15
N ASP A 189 1.71 0.24 1.00
CA ASP A 189 0.63 -0.40 0.26
C ASP A 189 0.50 -1.88 0.62
N CYS A 190 -0.66 -2.29 1.10
CA CYS A 190 -0.88 -3.64 1.60
C CYS A 190 -1.50 -4.52 0.51
N HIS A 191 -0.71 -5.49 0.06
CA HIS A 191 -1.01 -6.44 -0.99
C HIS A 191 -0.93 -7.89 -0.49
N SER A 192 -1.40 -8.83 -1.32
CA SER A 192 -1.32 -10.25 -1.02
C SER A 192 -1.43 -11.09 -2.29
N GLY A 193 -0.80 -12.26 -2.32
CA GLY A 193 -0.93 -13.17 -3.47
C GLY A 193 0.37 -13.79 -3.94
N PHE A 194 1.52 -13.25 -3.54
CA PHE A 194 2.81 -13.68 -4.01
C PHE A 194 3.69 -14.23 -2.87
N GLY A 195 4.49 -15.25 -3.17
CA GLY A 195 5.52 -15.75 -2.26
C GLY A 195 5.05 -16.65 -1.12
N TRP A 196 6.04 -17.29 -0.47
CA TRP A 196 5.87 -18.10 0.74
C TRP A 196 5.95 -17.25 2.02
N ASP A 197 6.80 -16.25 2.01
CA ASP A 197 7.06 -15.34 3.12
C ASP A 197 6.54 -13.95 2.78
N ASP A 198 6.37 -13.11 3.81
CA ASP A 198 5.92 -11.74 3.61
C ASP A 198 7.10 -10.90 3.15
N SER A 199 6.89 -9.96 2.24
CA SER A 199 7.93 -9.09 1.72
C SER A 199 7.56 -7.62 1.88
N ILE A 200 8.58 -6.79 2.10
CA ILE A 200 8.50 -5.33 1.95
C ILE A 200 9.29 -4.99 0.70
N TRP A 201 8.58 -4.76 -0.39
CA TRP A 201 9.17 -4.30 -1.64
C TRP A 201 9.26 -2.79 -1.67
N PHE A 202 10.29 -2.27 -2.31
CA PHE A 202 10.47 -0.85 -2.55
C PHE A 202 11.02 -0.60 -3.95
N PRO A 203 11.01 0.65 -4.46
CA PRO A 203 11.45 0.94 -5.82
C PRO A 203 12.88 0.47 -6.13
N TYR A 204 13.15 0.03 -7.36
CA TYR A 204 12.23 0.11 -8.51
C TYR A 204 11.60 -1.22 -8.88
N ALA A 205 10.43 -1.16 -9.51
CA ALA A 205 9.79 -2.27 -10.20
C ALA A 205 10.02 -2.21 -11.72
N ARG A 206 10.29 -1.03 -12.30
CA ARG A 206 10.51 -0.81 -13.74
C ARG A 206 11.96 -1.00 -14.19
N THR A 207 12.92 -0.98 -13.27
CA THR A 207 14.36 -1.05 -13.58
C THR A 207 15.14 -1.68 -12.44
N GLU A 208 16.33 -2.21 -12.73
CA GLU A 208 17.27 -2.72 -11.71
C GLU A 208 18.13 -1.63 -11.10
N ARG A 209 17.97 -0.36 -11.53
CA ARG A 209 18.64 0.77 -10.89
C ARG A 209 18.21 0.85 -9.42
N GLN A 210 19.12 1.33 -8.59
CA GLN A 210 18.83 1.57 -7.18
C GLN A 210 18.16 2.94 -7.00
N MET A 211 17.20 3.01 -6.07
CA MET A 211 16.59 4.28 -5.66
C MET A 211 17.62 5.22 -4.99
N ALA A 212 17.44 6.53 -5.12
CA ALA A 212 18.35 7.51 -4.52
C ALA A 212 18.35 7.46 -2.98
N HIS A 213 17.22 7.05 -2.39
CA HIS A 213 17.05 6.90 -0.94
C HIS A 213 17.34 5.47 -0.43
N LEU A 214 18.20 4.73 -1.14
CA LEU A 214 18.65 3.41 -0.70
C LEU A 214 19.26 3.41 0.73
N PRO A 215 20.07 4.40 1.17
CA PRO A 215 20.61 4.39 2.52
C PRO A 215 19.52 4.57 3.60
N GLU A 216 18.53 5.42 3.35
CA GLU A 216 17.39 5.60 4.25
C GLU A 216 16.57 4.31 4.38
N MET A 217 16.29 3.63 3.26
CA MET A 217 15.59 2.34 3.26
C MET A 217 16.39 1.26 4.00
N PHE A 218 17.70 1.22 3.82
CA PHE A 218 18.59 0.27 4.50
C PHE A 218 18.60 0.49 6.01
N LEU A 219 18.72 1.74 6.48
CA LEU A 219 18.63 2.03 7.92
C LEU A 219 17.28 1.69 8.50
N LEU A 220 16.18 2.02 7.80
CA LEU A 220 14.83 1.67 8.24
C LEU A 220 14.68 0.15 8.42
N LYS A 221 15.19 -0.63 7.47
CA LYS A 221 15.26 -2.10 7.53
C LYS A 221 16.07 -2.56 8.75
N THR A 222 17.31 -2.09 8.91
CA THR A 222 18.20 -2.54 9.99
C THR A 222 17.63 -2.18 11.36
N MET A 223 17.09 -0.98 11.54
CA MET A 223 16.42 -0.57 12.78
C MET A 223 15.24 -1.48 13.11
N PHE A 224 14.46 -1.88 12.10
CA PHE A 224 13.35 -2.80 12.29
C PHE A 224 13.82 -4.19 12.69
N GLU A 225 14.83 -4.72 11.99
CA GLU A 225 15.45 -6.02 12.28
C GLU A 225 16.01 -6.10 13.70
N GLU A 226 16.71 -5.06 14.14
CA GLU A 226 17.29 -4.97 15.48
C GLU A 226 16.22 -4.81 16.58
N SER A 227 15.15 -4.08 16.29
CA SER A 227 14.05 -3.85 17.26
C SER A 227 13.06 -5.01 17.32
N TYR A 228 12.94 -5.80 16.25
CA TYR A 228 11.94 -6.87 16.10
C TYR A 228 12.58 -8.14 15.49
N PRO A 229 13.57 -8.79 16.14
CA PRO A 229 14.42 -9.84 15.53
C PRO A 229 13.68 -11.11 15.06
N HIS A 230 12.40 -11.27 15.42
CA HIS A 230 11.54 -12.38 14.99
C HIS A 230 10.46 -11.95 13.99
N HIS A 231 10.63 -10.79 13.34
CA HIS A 231 9.85 -10.49 12.15
C HIS A 231 10.18 -11.50 11.04
N GLY A 232 9.33 -11.61 10.04
CA GLY A 232 9.62 -12.46 8.88
C GLY A 232 9.20 -11.77 7.61
N TYR A 233 9.78 -10.59 7.42
CA TYR A 233 9.70 -9.82 6.19
C TYR A 233 11.04 -9.90 5.49
N ALA A 234 11.03 -10.10 4.18
CA ALA A 234 12.19 -9.81 3.33
C ALA A 234 12.08 -8.37 2.81
N PHE A 235 13.10 -7.55 3.02
CA PHE A 235 13.19 -6.20 2.46
C PHE A 235 14.05 -6.20 1.22
N GLU A 236 13.50 -5.82 0.07
CA GLU A 236 14.23 -5.86 -1.20
C GLU A 236 13.60 -4.94 -2.26
N PRO A 237 14.40 -4.46 -3.24
CA PRO A 237 13.86 -3.83 -4.43
C PRO A 237 12.91 -4.78 -5.16
N GLN A 238 11.78 -4.29 -5.66
CA GLN A 238 10.82 -5.13 -6.37
C GLN A 238 11.41 -5.79 -7.63
N SER A 239 12.35 -5.10 -8.29
CA SER A 239 13.09 -5.61 -9.44
C SER A 239 13.85 -6.91 -9.18
N HIS A 240 14.19 -7.23 -7.93
CA HIS A 240 14.83 -8.51 -7.59
C HIS A 240 13.90 -9.71 -7.80
N GLN A 241 12.59 -9.48 -7.77
CA GLN A 241 11.60 -10.51 -8.05
C GLN A 241 11.30 -10.57 -9.55
N TYR A 242 10.91 -9.44 -10.14
CA TYR A 242 10.71 -9.28 -11.57
C TYR A 242 10.51 -7.81 -11.92
N LEU A 243 10.82 -7.45 -13.17
CA LEU A 243 10.46 -6.14 -13.71
C LEU A 243 9.01 -6.11 -14.19
N LEU A 244 8.36 -4.95 -14.07
CA LEU A 244 7.00 -4.74 -14.57
C LEU A 244 6.78 -3.31 -15.10
N HIS A 245 5.75 -3.16 -15.92
CA HIS A 245 5.33 -1.88 -16.47
C HIS A 245 4.29 -1.21 -15.58
N GLY A 246 4.34 0.12 -15.50
CA GLY A 246 3.24 0.94 -15.00
C GLY A 246 2.99 0.83 -13.49
N ASP A 247 4.03 0.57 -12.70
CA ASP A 247 3.95 0.63 -11.24
C ASP A 247 3.63 2.05 -10.76
N LEU A 248 2.64 2.19 -9.88
CA LEU A 248 2.22 3.50 -9.35
C LEU A 248 3.25 4.08 -8.37
N TRP A 249 3.95 3.24 -7.61
CA TRP A 249 4.90 3.66 -6.60
C TRP A 249 6.22 4.11 -7.23
N ASP A 250 6.69 3.44 -8.28
CA ASP A 250 7.79 3.95 -9.12
C ASP A 250 7.45 5.32 -9.70
N PHE A 251 6.24 5.48 -10.24
CA PHE A 251 5.81 6.74 -10.84
C PHE A 251 5.71 7.88 -9.82
N ALA A 252 5.17 7.61 -8.64
CA ALA A 252 5.15 8.58 -7.53
C ALA A 252 6.58 8.92 -7.08
N TYR A 253 7.45 7.91 -6.94
CA TYR A 253 8.83 8.10 -6.49
C TYR A 253 9.64 8.96 -7.47
N ASP A 254 9.55 8.69 -8.78
CA ASP A 254 10.24 9.47 -9.81
C ASP A 254 9.80 10.95 -9.87
N ARG A 255 8.60 11.26 -9.37
CA ARG A 255 8.10 12.65 -9.25
C ARG A 255 8.48 13.33 -7.95
N SER A 256 8.99 12.58 -6.96
CA SER A 256 9.41 13.16 -5.69
C SER A 256 10.66 14.03 -5.90
N ARG A 257 10.74 15.16 -5.19
CA ARG A 257 11.80 16.16 -5.39
C ARG A 257 12.63 16.30 -4.13
N ALA A 258 13.95 16.34 -4.29
CA ALA A 258 14.85 16.77 -3.24
C ALA A 258 14.46 18.19 -2.76
N PRO A 259 14.60 18.50 -1.46
CA PRO A 259 15.23 17.68 -0.42
C PRO A 259 14.29 16.68 0.28
N ASN A 260 13.06 16.49 -0.19
CA ASN A 260 12.07 15.62 0.46
C ASN A 260 12.45 14.14 0.31
N ILE A 261 12.31 13.38 1.40
CA ILE A 261 12.57 11.94 1.44
C ILE A 261 11.23 11.21 1.42
N PHE A 262 10.86 10.65 0.27
CA PHE A 262 9.69 9.79 0.11
C PHE A 262 10.13 8.33 0.00
N LEU A 263 9.68 7.46 0.91
CA LEU A 263 9.96 6.03 0.89
C LEU A 263 8.66 5.23 0.68
N PRO A 264 8.27 4.95 -0.57
CA PRO A 264 7.17 4.04 -0.85
C PRO A 264 7.60 2.59 -0.66
N MET A 265 6.69 1.81 -0.09
CA MET A 265 6.86 0.40 0.22
C MET A 265 5.57 -0.34 -0.08
N THR A 266 5.72 -1.56 -0.57
CA THR A 266 4.65 -2.52 -0.80
C THR A 266 4.82 -3.68 0.16
N LEU A 267 3.87 -3.86 1.08
CA LEU A 267 3.76 -5.06 1.90
C LEU A 267 3.06 -6.14 1.08
N GLU A 268 3.79 -7.14 0.62
CA GLU A 268 3.25 -8.31 -0.07
C GLU A 268 3.12 -9.47 0.93
N LEU A 269 1.89 -9.92 1.20
CA LEU A 269 1.64 -11.03 2.11
C LEU A 269 1.80 -12.39 1.41
N GLY A 270 2.63 -13.26 2.01
CA GLY A 270 2.94 -14.60 1.52
C GLY A 270 1.75 -15.53 1.54
N SER A 271 1.03 -15.63 0.41
CA SER A 271 -0.23 -16.38 0.32
C SER A 271 -0.04 -17.87 0.03
N TRP A 272 1.13 -18.31 -0.47
CA TRP A 272 1.33 -19.71 -0.90
C TRP A 272 1.28 -20.71 0.26
N ARG A 273 1.59 -20.25 1.48
CA ARG A 273 1.37 -21.03 2.72
C ARG A 273 -0.11 -21.29 3.00
N TRP A 274 -1.01 -20.43 2.53
CA TRP A 274 -2.45 -20.62 2.68
C TRP A 274 -2.94 -21.72 1.73
N ILE A 275 -2.51 -21.64 0.46
CA ILE A 275 -2.80 -22.60 -0.61
C ILE A 275 -2.27 -24.00 -0.26
N ARG A 276 -1.01 -24.14 0.17
CA ARG A 276 -0.44 -25.45 0.57
C ARG A 276 -1.26 -26.14 1.66
N LYS A 277 -1.84 -25.36 2.57
CA LYS A 277 -2.62 -25.88 3.70
C LYS A 277 -4.10 -26.06 3.39
N ASN A 278 -4.56 -25.68 2.20
CA ASN A 278 -5.91 -25.96 1.70
C ASN A 278 -5.91 -25.85 0.16
N PRO A 279 -5.49 -26.91 -0.57
CA PRO A 279 -5.34 -26.84 -2.03
C PRO A 279 -6.65 -26.54 -2.76
N MET A 280 -7.80 -26.82 -2.14
CA MET A 280 -9.13 -26.43 -2.67
C MET A 280 -9.30 -24.91 -2.81
N GLN A 281 -8.43 -24.10 -2.19
CA GLN A 281 -8.43 -22.64 -2.34
C GLN A 281 -8.08 -22.17 -3.75
N LEU A 282 -7.38 -22.99 -4.54
CA LEU A 282 -7.08 -22.69 -5.94
C LEU A 282 -8.35 -22.58 -6.80
N PHE A 283 -9.44 -23.26 -6.40
CA PHE A 283 -10.72 -23.21 -7.10
C PHE A 283 -11.60 -22.03 -6.68
N SER A 284 -11.16 -21.20 -5.72
CA SER A 284 -11.84 -19.98 -5.31
C SER A 284 -11.01 -18.76 -5.71
N ARG A 285 -11.57 -17.87 -6.54
CA ARG A 285 -10.92 -16.62 -6.96
C ARG A 285 -10.44 -15.76 -5.79
N LEU A 286 -11.15 -15.80 -4.66
CA LEU A 286 -10.76 -15.10 -3.43
C LEU A 286 -9.77 -15.90 -2.57
N GLY A 287 -9.75 -17.22 -2.71
CA GLY A 287 -8.99 -18.13 -1.84
C GLY A 287 -7.48 -18.10 -2.02
N ILE A 288 -7.02 -17.71 -3.22
CA ILE A 288 -5.60 -17.53 -3.55
C ILE A 288 -5.03 -16.31 -2.85
N PHE A 289 -5.80 -15.22 -2.80
CA PHE A 289 -5.36 -13.92 -2.28
C PHE A 289 -5.74 -13.68 -0.83
N ASN A 290 -6.66 -14.47 -0.24
CA ASN A 290 -7.16 -14.21 1.11
C ASN A 290 -7.13 -15.45 2.02
N PRO A 291 -6.86 -15.27 3.32
CA PRO A 291 -7.02 -16.35 4.29
C PRO A 291 -8.51 -16.69 4.46
N ILE A 292 -8.97 -17.83 3.94
CA ILE A 292 -10.40 -18.23 4.02
C ILE A 292 -10.86 -18.59 5.44
N LYS A 293 -9.97 -19.10 6.31
CA LYS A 293 -10.34 -19.51 7.67
C LYS A 293 -10.14 -18.34 8.64
N ALA A 294 -11.16 -18.01 9.44
CA ALA A 294 -11.14 -16.91 10.41
C ALA A 294 -9.90 -16.88 11.33
N HIS A 295 -9.39 -18.04 11.76
CA HIS A 295 -8.17 -18.09 12.59
C HIS A 295 -6.89 -17.71 11.82
N ARG A 296 -6.85 -17.89 10.50
CA ARG A 296 -5.73 -17.48 9.64
C ARG A 296 -5.76 -15.97 9.43
N THR A 297 -6.96 -15.42 9.15
CA THR A 297 -7.19 -13.98 9.10
C THR A 297 -6.73 -13.32 10.40
N ARG A 298 -7.22 -13.80 11.56
CA ARG A 298 -6.76 -13.31 12.88
C ARG A 298 -5.26 -13.40 13.10
N ARG A 299 -4.57 -14.37 12.51
CA ARG A 299 -3.11 -14.50 12.63
C ARG A 299 -2.39 -13.43 11.81
N VAL A 300 -2.81 -13.23 10.56
CA VAL A 300 -2.29 -12.17 9.69
C VAL A 300 -2.52 -10.82 10.36
N LEU A 301 -3.76 -10.53 10.75
CA LEU A 301 -4.15 -9.27 11.40
C LEU A 301 -3.37 -8.98 12.70
N ARG A 302 -2.86 -9.99 13.41
CA ARG A 302 -2.03 -9.78 14.61
C ARG A 302 -0.55 -9.52 14.32
N ARG A 303 -0.04 -9.91 13.16
CA ARG A 303 1.41 -9.91 12.87
C ARG A 303 1.91 -8.57 12.35
N HIS A 304 1.10 -7.90 11.54
CA HIS A 304 1.51 -6.69 10.82
C HIS A 304 1.36 -5.36 11.58
N PRO A 305 0.46 -5.19 12.58
CA PRO A 305 0.36 -3.94 13.33
C PRO A 305 1.68 -3.47 13.96
N ASN A 306 2.56 -4.39 14.37
CA ASN A 306 3.89 -4.06 14.89
C ASN A 306 4.73 -3.27 13.87
N PHE A 307 4.61 -3.61 12.58
CA PHE A 307 5.32 -2.88 11.53
C PHE A 307 4.70 -1.50 11.29
N PHE A 308 3.37 -1.38 11.36
CA PHE A 308 2.67 -0.10 11.19
C PHE A 308 3.02 0.87 12.33
N ASP A 309 3.02 0.36 13.57
CA ASP A 309 3.44 1.12 14.74
C ASP A 309 4.93 1.48 14.68
N PHE A 310 5.79 0.58 14.18
CA PHE A 310 7.20 0.88 13.95
C PHE A 310 7.39 2.02 12.96
N LEU A 311 6.73 1.98 11.79
CA LEU A 311 6.82 3.05 10.79
C LEU A 311 6.36 4.39 11.37
N THR A 312 5.27 4.38 12.14
CA THR A 312 4.77 5.57 12.84
C THR A 312 5.80 6.14 13.81
N ARG A 313 6.44 5.28 14.61
CA ARG A 313 7.52 5.66 15.55
C ARG A 313 8.78 6.13 14.86
N ALA A 314 9.15 5.50 13.75
CA ALA A 314 10.31 5.86 12.93
C ALA A 314 10.12 7.24 12.29
N ALA A 315 8.93 7.54 11.78
CA ALA A 315 8.59 8.86 11.28
C ALA A 315 8.63 9.92 12.40
N PHE A 316 7.99 9.64 13.54
CA PHE A 316 8.01 10.52 14.73
C PHE A 316 9.44 10.83 15.19
N SER A 317 10.34 9.86 15.09
CA SER A 317 11.72 9.96 15.56
C SER A 317 12.74 10.24 14.44
N SER A 318 12.29 10.72 13.27
CA SER A 318 13.09 10.90 12.05
C SER A 318 14.44 11.58 12.27
N ARG A 319 14.46 12.65 13.07
CA ARG A 319 15.68 13.41 13.42
C ARG A 319 16.78 12.59 14.10
N ARG A 320 16.45 11.44 14.69
CA ARG A 320 17.42 10.59 15.41
C ARG A 320 18.15 9.59 14.52
N TRP A 321 17.63 9.28 13.34
CA TRP A 321 18.14 8.18 12.53
C TRP A 321 18.34 8.52 11.05
N LEU A 322 17.72 9.58 10.53
CA LEU A 322 17.94 9.97 9.13
C LEU A 322 19.44 10.25 8.89
N PRO A 323 20.05 9.58 7.90
CA PRO A 323 21.47 9.71 7.65
C PRO A 323 21.80 11.03 6.93
N SER A 324 22.96 11.62 7.24
CA SER A 324 23.43 12.84 6.59
C SER A 324 24.95 12.85 6.43
N GLY A 325 25.46 13.61 5.46
CA GLY A 325 26.91 13.79 5.25
C GLY A 325 27.64 12.47 5.00
N GLU A 326 28.84 12.33 5.54
CA GLU A 326 29.67 11.13 5.39
C GLU A 326 28.99 9.84 5.89
N PHE A 327 28.17 9.94 6.95
CA PHE A 327 27.43 8.78 7.46
C PHE A 327 26.44 8.24 6.42
N ARG A 328 25.82 9.11 5.61
CA ARG A 328 24.91 8.69 4.54
C ARG A 328 25.64 7.93 3.42
N GLU A 329 26.84 8.37 3.07
CA GLU A 329 27.66 7.70 2.06
C GLU A 329 28.15 6.32 2.54
N ASP A 330 28.51 6.20 3.83
CA ASP A 330 28.84 4.90 4.43
C ASP A 330 27.66 3.92 4.37
N VAL A 331 26.48 4.38 4.79
CA VAL A 331 25.25 3.58 4.74
C VAL A 331 24.91 3.20 3.30
N LEU A 332 25.10 4.10 2.33
CA LEU A 332 24.85 3.81 0.91
C LEU A 332 25.76 2.68 0.42
N ARG A 333 27.04 2.69 0.79
CA ARG A 333 27.97 1.61 0.45
C ARG A 333 27.52 0.27 1.04
N ARG A 334 27.14 0.24 2.32
CA ARG A 334 26.62 -0.97 2.99
C ARG A 334 25.33 -1.47 2.35
N ALA A 335 24.42 -0.56 2.01
CA ALA A 335 23.16 -0.88 1.35
C ALA A 335 23.39 -1.48 -0.05
N ARG A 336 24.34 -0.92 -0.82
CA ARG A 336 24.76 -1.46 -2.11
C ARG A 336 25.30 -2.88 -1.98
N GLU A 337 26.21 -3.12 -1.04
CA GLU A 337 26.77 -4.46 -0.80
C GLU A 337 25.69 -5.48 -0.41
N HIS A 338 24.73 -5.07 0.42
CA HIS A 338 23.63 -5.93 0.86
C HIS A 338 22.74 -6.37 -0.30
N TRP A 339 22.27 -5.43 -1.12
CA TRP A 339 21.32 -5.73 -2.19
C TRP A 339 21.96 -6.09 -3.54
N GLN A 340 23.25 -5.84 -3.77
CA GLN A 340 23.97 -6.38 -4.94
C GLN A 340 24.12 -7.90 -4.88
N ARG A 341 24.34 -8.47 -3.67
CA ARG A 341 24.60 -9.90 -3.50
C ARG A 341 23.37 -10.78 -3.73
N THR A 342 22.17 -10.21 -3.66
CA THR A 342 20.91 -10.95 -3.81
C THR A 342 20.53 -11.16 -5.27
N ALA A 343 20.96 -10.30 -6.20
CA ALA A 343 20.63 -10.41 -7.63
C ALA A 343 21.41 -11.52 -8.39
N LEU A 344 22.41 -12.13 -7.77
CA LEU A 344 23.28 -13.17 -8.37
C LEU A 344 22.97 -14.60 -7.89
N ARG A 345 21.85 -14.81 -7.20
CA ARG A 345 21.33 -16.14 -6.82
C ARG A 345 19.96 -16.34 -7.42
#